data_AF-A0A952JZP7-F1
#
_entry.id   AF-A0A952JZP7-F1
#
_cell.length_a   1.000
_cell.length_b   1.000
_cell.length_c   1.000
_cell.angle_alpha   90.00
_cell.angle_beta   90.00
_cell.angle_gamma   90.00
#
_symmetry.space_group_name_H-M   'P 1'
#
loop_
_entity.id
_entity.type
_entity.pdbx_description
1 polymer ?
#
loop_
_entity_poly.entity_id
_entity_poly.type
_entity_poly.pdbx_seq_one_letter_code
_entity_poly.pdbx_strand_id
1 'polypeptide(L)' 'AAAFDRLIALIKRTTGDERTKVRTRLIELFDLFDPADPEVIAGRRNLANALY' A
#
# COMPACT_ATOMS: atom_id res chain seq x y z
N ALA A 1 -2.51 10.13 5.68
CA ALA A 1 -1.69 10.16 4.45
C ALA A 1 -2.52 9.90 3.19
N ALA A 2 -2.75 10.91 2.35
CA ALA A 2 -3.40 10.73 1.05
C ALA A 2 -2.60 9.86 0.06
N ALA A 3 -1.31 9.61 0.31
CA ALA A 3 -0.43 8.84 -0.57
C ALA A 3 -0.68 7.32 -0.49
N PHE A 4 -0.86 6.76 0.72
CA PHE A 4 -1.17 5.33 0.90
C PHE A 4 -2.49 4.97 0.24
N ASP A 5 -3.54 5.77 0.49
CA ASP A 5 -4.88 5.52 -0.04
C ASP A 5 -4.90 5.52 -1.58
N ARG A 6 -4.13 6.41 -2.22
CA ARG A 6 -4.00 6.44 -3.69
C ARG A 6 -3.39 5.14 -4.23
N LEU A 7 -2.30 4.66 -3.63
CA LEU A 7 -1.66 3.42 -4.07
C LEU A 7 -2.53 2.19 -3.79
N ILE A 8 -3.20 2.15 -2.63
CA ILE A 8 -4.15 1.08 -2.30
C ILE A 8 -5.32 1.04 -3.29
N ALA A 9 -5.88 2.20 -3.64
CA ALA A 9 -6.95 2.28 -4.65
C ALA A 9 -6.47 1.81 -6.03
N LEU A 10 -5.20 2.07 -6.38
CA LEU A 10 -4.60 1.63 -7.64
C LEU A 10 -4.36 0.11 -7.67
N ILE A 11 -3.97 -0.51 -6.55
CA ILE A 11 -3.82 -1.98 -6.43
C ILE A 11 -5.13 -2.70 -6.77
N LYS A 12 -6.26 -2.18 -6.28
CA LYS A 12 -7.59 -2.76 -6.55
C LYS A 12 -7.98 -2.72 -8.04
N ARG A 13 -7.40 -1.79 -8.81
CA ARG A 13 -7.71 -1.55 -10.24
C ARG A 13 -6.69 -2.17 -11.20
N THR A 14 -5.58 -2.68 -10.68
CA THR A 14 -4.48 -3.26 -11.46
C THR A 14 -4.43 -4.77 -11.26
N THR A 15 -3.83 -5.50 -12.20
CA THR A 15 -3.60 -6.94 -12.15
C THR A 15 -2.20 -7.27 -12.68
N GLY A 16 -1.75 -8.51 -12.53
CA GLY A 16 -0.47 -8.98 -13.06
C GLY A 16 0.72 -8.11 -12.60
N ASP A 17 1.60 -7.79 -13.54
CA ASP A 17 2.84 -7.06 -13.29
C ASP A 17 2.60 -5.63 -12.78
N GLU A 18 1.55 -4.97 -13.27
CA GLU A 18 1.19 -3.63 -12.82
C GLU A 18 0.79 -3.63 -11.35
N ARG A 19 0.00 -4.62 -10.92
CA ARG A 19 -0.34 -4.78 -9.49
C ARG A 19 0.92 -5.01 -8.65
N THR A 20 1.85 -5.82 -9.15
CA THR A 20 3.13 -6.10 -8.47
C THR A 20 3.96 -4.83 -8.29
N LYS A 21 4.10 -4.01 -9.33
CA LYS A 21 4.84 -2.73 -9.26
C LYS A 21 4.26 -1.78 -8.22
N VAL A 22 2.93 -1.61 -8.22
CA VAL A 22 2.25 -0.72 -7.26
C VAL A 22 2.40 -1.22 -5.83
N ARG A 23 2.30 -2.54 -5.61
CA ARG A 23 2.55 -3.17 -4.30
C ARG A 23 3.96 -2.90 -3.81
N THR A 24 4.97 -3.10 -4.66
CA THR A 24 6.38 -2.82 -4.30
C THR A 24 6.54 -1.36 -3.89
N ARG A 25 5.97 -0.43 -4.67
CA ARG A 25 6.07 0.99 -4.35
C ARG A 25 5.42 1.38 -3.02
N LEU A 26 4.30 0.73 -2.68
CA LEU A 26 3.63 0.96 -1.40
C LEU A 26 4.46 0.43 -0.22
N ILE A 27 5.13 -0.72 -0.39
CA ILE A 27 6.03 -1.28 0.64
C ILE A 27 7.22 -0.33 0.86
N GLU A 28 7.90 0.09 -0.21
CA GLU A 28 8.99 1.06 -0.13
C GLU A 28 8.56 2.35 0.57
N LEU A 29 7.34 2.82 0.31
CA LEU A 29 6.81 4.01 0.96
C LEU A 29 6.59 3.79 2.45
N PHE A 30 6.10 2.62 2.90
CA PHE A 30 5.99 2.32 4.32
C PHE A 30 7.35 2.30 5.04
N ASP A 31 8.40 1.83 4.36
CA ASP A 31 9.74 1.72 4.94
C ASP A 31 10.40 3.07 5.19
N LEU A 32 9.82 4.18 4.69
CA LEU A 32 10.26 5.55 4.98
C LEU A 32 9.71 6.12 6.30
N PHE A 33 8.84 5.38 7.00
CA PHE A 33 8.17 5.84 8.23
C PHE A 33 8.43 4.89 9.39
N ASP A 34 8.14 5.35 10.61
CA ASP A 34 8.16 4.49 11.79
C ASP A 34 7.11 3.37 11.65
N PRO A 35 7.48 2.09 11.85
CA PRO A 35 6.53 0.97 11.80
C PRO A 35 5.36 1.09 12.81
N ALA A 36 5.55 1.83 13.90
CA ALA A 36 4.54 2.08 14.92
C ALA A 36 3.62 3.28 14.60
N ASP A 37 3.88 4.01 13.50
CA ASP A 37 3.01 5.09 13.04
C ASP A 37 1.59 4.54 12.75
N PRO A 38 0.53 5.11 13.36
CA PRO A 38 -0.84 4.68 13.13
C PRO A 38 -1.25 4.66 11.66
N GLU A 39 -0.73 5.57 10.83
CA GLU A 39 -1.00 5.61 9.39
C GLU A 39 -0.34 4.45 8.65
N VAL A 40 0.86 4.03 9.04
CA VAL A 40 1.56 2.87 8.48
C VAL A 40 0.85 1.58 8.85
N ILE A 41 0.44 1.44 10.11
CA ILE A 41 -0.32 0.27 10.59
C ILE A 41 -1.64 0.15 9.82
N ALA A 42 -2.39 1.25 9.70
CA ALA A 42 -3.64 1.28 8.93
C ALA A 42 -3.39 0.96 7.44
N GLY A 43 -2.33 1.52 6.85
CA GLY A 43 -1.94 1.27 5.46
C GLY A 43 -1.61 -0.20 5.19
N ARG A 44 -0.83 -0.86 6.06
CA ARG A 44 -0.48 -2.29 5.93
C ARG A 44 -1.72 -3.18 6.02
N ARG A 45 -2.65 -2.88 6.94
CA ARG A 45 -3.93 -3.56 7.05
C ARG A 45 -4.78 -3.41 5.77
N ASN A 46 -4.85 -2.19 5.25
CA ASN A 46 -5.62 -1.90 4.03
C ASN A 46 -5.01 -2.56 2.79
N LEU A 47 -3.68 -2.65 2.69
CA LEU A 47 -3.00 -3.40 1.64
C LEU A 47 -3.38 -4.88 1.68
N ALA A 48 -3.32 -5.52 2.85
CA ALA A 48 -3.73 -6.92 2.99
C ALA A 48 -5.18 -7.12 2.48
N ASN A 49 -6.11 -6.26 2.89
CA ASN A 49 -7.50 -6.29 2.45
C ASN A 49 -7.71 -6.03 0.95
N ALA A 50 -6.74 -5.42 0.25
CA ALA A 50 -6.83 -5.17 -1.18
C ALA A 50 -6.29 -6.33 -2.03
N LEU A 51 -5.60 -7.29 -1.41
CA LEU A 51 -5.00 -8.45 -2.06
C LEU A 51 -5.87 -9.72 -1.97
N TYR A 52 -6.85 -9.74 -1.05
CA TYR A 52 -7.90 -10.75 -0.94
C TYR A 52 -9.19 -10.25 -1.61
#